data_AF-A0A968IT85-F1
#
_entry.id   AF-A0A968IT85-F1
#
_cell.length_a   1.000
_cell.length_b   1.000
_cell.length_c   1.000
_cell.angle_alpha   90.00
_cell.angle_beta   90.00
_cell.angle_gamma   90.00
#
_symmetry.space_group_name_H-M   'P 1'
#
loop_
_entity.id
_entity.type
_entity.pdbx_description
1 polymer ?
#
loop_
_entity_poly.entity_id
_entity_poly.type
_entity_poly.pdbx_seq_one_letter_code
_entity_poly.pdbx_strand_id
1 'polypeptide(L)' 'MSPRQKTEFLPAYSPELQPAERLWSLVDEAIANENIESIDELEERLSKRCCVLSQMTEEIKNLTDYHWFKYG' A
#
# COMPACT_ATOMS: atom_id res chain seq x y z
N MET A 1 -25.36 9.13 9.04
CA MET A 1 -25.31 7.67 9.29
C MET A 1 -23.86 7.26 9.10
N SER A 2 -23.09 6.99 10.16
CA SER A 2 -21.68 6.59 9.99
C SER A 2 -21.61 5.22 9.32
N PRO A 3 -20.66 5.00 8.38
CA PRO A 3 -20.47 3.69 7.78
C PRO A 3 -20.07 2.69 8.87
N ARG A 4 -20.67 1.48 8.86
CA ARG A 4 -20.20 0.37 9.70
C ARG A 4 -18.83 -0.06 9.18
N GLN A 5 -17.79 0.18 9.96
CA GLN A 5 -16.48 -0.41 9.72
C GLN A 5 -16.52 -1.87 10.18
N LYS A 6 -16.05 -2.79 9.32
CA LYS A 6 -15.85 -4.20 9.66
C LYS A 6 -14.36 -4.47 9.77
N THR A 7 -13.97 -5.26 10.76
CA THR A 7 -12.59 -5.68 11.00
C THR A 7 -12.45 -7.18 10.71
N GLU A 8 -11.25 -7.58 10.29
CA GLU A 8 -10.86 -8.98 10.11
C GLU A 8 -9.69 -9.31 11.03
N PHE A 9 -9.62 -10.53 11.55
CA PHE A 9 -8.52 -10.97 12.41
C PHE A 9 -7.30 -11.33 11.56
N LEU A 10 -6.12 -10.86 11.98
CA LEU A 10 -4.84 -11.23 11.38
C LEU A 10 -3.94 -11.87 12.44
N PRO A 11 -3.25 -12.98 12.12
CA PRO A 11 -2.20 -13.53 12.97
C PRO A 11 -1.10 -12.51 13.24
N ALA A 12 -0.48 -12.59 14.43
CA ALA A 12 0.67 -11.77 14.75
C ALA A 12 1.85 -12.09 13.82
N TYR A 13 2.61 -11.07 13.44
CA TYR A 13 3.81 -11.18 12.61
C TYR A 13 3.58 -11.78 11.21
N SER A 14 2.40 -11.56 10.63
CA SER A 14 2.06 -11.97 9.26
C SER A 14 1.95 -10.76 8.30
N PRO A 15 3.07 -10.07 7.99
CA PRO A 15 3.06 -8.95 7.05
C PRO A 15 2.62 -9.36 5.64
N GLU A 16 2.85 -10.62 5.27
CA GLU A 16 2.42 -11.20 3.99
C GLU A 16 0.90 -11.27 3.81
N LEU A 17 0.13 -11.13 4.90
CA LEU A 17 -1.34 -11.13 4.88
C LEU A 17 -1.93 -9.72 4.92
N GLN A 18 -1.10 -8.68 5.06
CA GLN A 18 -1.55 -7.29 5.13
C GLN A 18 -1.39 -6.60 3.77
N PRO A 19 -2.48 -6.20 3.10
CA PRO A 19 -2.40 -5.50 1.81
C PRO A 19 -1.48 -4.26 1.86
N ALA A 20 -1.51 -3.49 2.95
CA ALA A 20 -0.68 -2.30 3.10
C ALA A 20 0.83 -2.63 3.11
N GLU A 21 1.23 -3.68 3.83
CA GLU A 21 2.64 -4.09 3.91
C GLU A 21 3.16 -4.65 2.59
N ARG A 22 2.29 -5.30 1.80
CA ARG A 22 2.64 -5.76 0.44
C ARG A 22 2.97 -4.61 -0.51
N LEU A 23 2.36 -3.44 -0.31
CA LEU A 23 2.56 -2.28 -1.18
C LEU A 23 3.83 -1.49 -0.85
N TRP A 24 4.40 -1.62 0.36
CA TRP A 24 5.58 -0.86 0.76
C TRP A 24 6.75 -1.01 -0.22
N SER A 25 7.05 -2.22 -0.67
CA SER A 25 8.13 -2.44 -1.65
C SER A 25 7.93 -1.66 -2.96
N LEU A 26 6.69 -1.44 -3.38
CA LEU A 26 6.38 -0.68 -4.59
C LEU A 26 6.43 0.82 -4.36
N VAL A 27 6.04 1.27 -3.17
CA VAL A 27 6.03 2.69 -2.78
C VAL A 27 7.46 3.18 -2.51
N ASP A 28 8.23 2.40 -1.75
CA ASP A 28 9.60 2.73 -1.34
C ASP A 28 10.57 2.81 -2.51
N GLU A 29 10.29 2.13 -3.64
CA GLU A 29 11.12 2.19 -4.84
C GLU A 29 11.39 3.64 -5.31
N ALA A 30 10.43 4.55 -5.11
CA ALA A 30 10.57 5.95 -5.53
C ALA A 30 11.55 6.78 -4.67
N ILE A 31 11.94 6.26 -3.50
CA ILE A 31 12.76 6.96 -2.51
C ILE A 31 13.95 6.12 -2.03
N ALA A 32 14.04 4.86 -2.45
CA ALA A 32 15.08 3.95 -2.03
C ALA A 32 16.47 4.47 -2.42
N ASN A 33 17.37 4.58 -1.43
CA ASN A 33 18.75 5.07 -1.58
C ASN A 33 18.89 6.54 -1.99
N GLU A 34 17.82 7.32 -1.91
CA GLU A 34 17.83 8.75 -2.21
C GLU A 34 18.07 9.56 -0.93
N ASN A 35 18.86 10.63 -1.03
CA ASN A 35 18.95 11.63 0.02
C ASN A 35 17.88 12.70 -0.22
N ILE A 36 16.86 12.73 0.63
CA ILE A 36 15.71 13.65 0.52
C ILE A 36 15.86 14.72 1.60
N GLU A 37 15.86 15.98 1.20
CA GLU A 37 16.26 17.08 2.08
C GLU A 37 15.11 17.66 2.91
N SER A 38 13.86 17.34 2.54
CA SER A 38 12.67 17.86 3.21
C SER A 38 11.50 16.89 3.20
N ILE A 39 10.56 17.09 4.13
CA ILE A 39 9.32 16.31 4.17
C ILE A 39 8.40 16.61 2.97
N ASP A 40 8.41 17.85 2.47
CA ASP A 40 7.61 18.26 1.31
C ASP A 40 8.08 17.53 0.04
N GLU A 41 9.40 17.39 -0.13
CA GLU A 41 9.99 16.63 -1.24
C GLU A 41 9.64 15.13 -1.14
N LEU A 42 9.69 14.57 0.08
CA LEU A 42 9.29 13.18 0.32
C LEU A 42 7.82 12.95 -0.07
N GLU A 43 6.93 13.82 0.40
CA GLU A 43 5.49 13.75 0.11
C GLU A 43 5.21 13.87 -1.38
N GLU A 44 5.89 14.78 -2.09
CA GLU A 44 5.72 14.95 -3.53
C GLU A 44 6.14 13.69 -4.31
N ARG A 45 7.30 13.10 -3.96
CA ARG A 45 7.80 11.87 -4.59
C ARG A 45 6.84 10.70 -4.37
N LEU A 46 6.40 10.49 -3.12
CA LEU A 46 5.47 9.42 -2.77
C LEU A 46 4.10 9.62 -3.41
N SER A 47 3.58 10.84 -3.44
CA SER A 47 2.30 11.16 -4.08
C SER A 47 2.31 10.84 -5.57
N LYS A 48 3.37 11.26 -6.28
CA LYS A 48 3.56 10.92 -7.71
C LYS A 48 3.64 9.42 -7.92
N ARG A 49 4.37 8.70 -7.05
CA ARG A 49 4.46 7.24 -7.12
C ARG A 49 3.11 6.57 -6.90
N CYS A 50 2.34 7.00 -5.90
CA CYS A 50 0.99 6.51 -5.64
C CYS A 50 0.05 6.74 -6.84
N CYS A 51 0.15 7.88 -7.53
CA CYS A 51 -0.61 8.12 -8.76
C CYS A 51 -0.27 7.09 -9.85
N VAL A 52 1.01 6.75 -10.04
CA VAL A 52 1.42 5.70 -10.99
C VAL A 52 0.88 4.34 -10.56
N LEU A 53 1.07 3.97 -9.30
CA LEU A 53 0.60 2.69 -8.76
C LEU A 53 -0.92 2.55 -8.88
N SER A 54 -1.69 3.64 -8.72
CA SER A 54 -3.15 3.62 -8.89
C SER A 54 -3.61 3.19 -10.28
N GLN A 55 -2.73 3.27 -11.30
CA GLN A 55 -3.01 2.82 -12.66
C GLN A 55 -2.56 1.37 -12.92
N MET A 56 -1.78 0.78 -12.00
CA MET A 56 -1.26 -0.60 -12.07
C MET A 56 -2.22 -1.59 -11.39
N THR A 57 -3.48 -1.56 -11.83
CA THR A 57 -4.58 -2.25 -11.14
C THR A 57 -4.37 -3.77 -11.04
N GLU A 58 -3.85 -4.41 -12.09
CA GLU A 58 -3.65 -5.87 -12.10
C GLU A 58 -2.49 -6.29 -11.20
N GLU A 59 -1.38 -5.55 -11.19
CA GLU A 59 -0.23 -5.80 -10.33
C GLU A 59 -0.60 -5.62 -8.85
N ILE A 60 -1.32 -4.54 -8.52
CA ILE A 60 -1.82 -4.31 -7.15
C ILE A 60 -2.78 -5.42 -6.75
N LYS A 61 -3.72 -5.80 -7.63
CA LYS A 61 -4.65 -6.89 -7.37
C LYS A 61 -3.90 -8.19 -7.10
N ASN A 62 -2.94 -8.58 -7.94
CA ASN A 62 -2.15 -9.79 -7.74
C ASN A 62 -1.40 -9.82 -6.40
N LEU A 63 -1.06 -8.67 -5.83
CA LEU A 63 -0.39 -8.55 -4.55
C LEU A 63 -1.34 -8.53 -3.34
N THR A 64 -2.62 -8.17 -3.56
CA THR A 64 -3.57 -7.84 -2.48
C THR A 64 -4.89 -8.61 -2.54
N ASP A 65 -5.14 -9.40 -3.58
CA ASP A 65 -6.37 -10.17 -3.79
C ASP A 65 -6.37 -11.45 -2.94
N TYR A 66 -6.65 -11.28 -1.65
CA TYR A 66 -6.76 -12.38 -0.71
C TYR A 66 -8.16 -12.99 -0.74
N HIS A 67 -8.25 -14.28 -1.03
CA HIS A 67 -9.54 -15.01 -1.11
C HIS A 67 -10.41 -14.93 0.17
N TRP A 68 -9.80 -14.70 1.33
CA TRP A 68 -10.47 -14.55 2.62
C TRP A 68 -10.95 -13.12 2.88
N PHE A 69 -10.41 -12.13 2.16
CA PHE A 69 -10.78 -10.72 2.29
C PHE A 69 -11.92 -10.37 1.33
N LYS A 70 -13.16 -10.55 1.80
CA LYS A 70 -14.39 -10.51 0.98
C LYS A 70 -14.88 -9.09 0.63
N TYR A 71 -14.06 -8.06 0.84
CA TYR A 71 -14.42 -6.65 0.69
C TYR A 71 -13.38 -5.93 -0.18
N GLY A 72 -13.27 -6.37 -1.44
CA GLY A 72 -12.54 -5.69 -2.51
C GLY A 72 -13.52 -5.36 -3.63
#